data_AF-A0A7X7AMW0-F1
#
_entry.id   AF-A0A7X7AMW0-F1
#
_cell.length_a   1.000
_cell.length_b   1.000
_cell.length_c   1.000
_cell.angle_alpha   90.00
_cell.angle_beta   90.00
_cell.angle_gamma   90.00
#
_symmetry.space_group_name_H-M   'P 1'
#
loop_
_entity.id
_entity.type
_entity.pdbx_description
1 polymer ?
#
loop_
_entity_poly.entity_id
_entity_poly.type
_entity_poly.pdbx_seq_one_letter_code
_entity_poly.pdbx_strand_id
1 'polypeptide(L)'
;LTGAFVSAKGSYQELEETLVFQSKLYVDHLDQNLHRGEFLKYFQDGRLTKESIVGEIGDVISGKVAGRESEEERIVASLIGMGCLDVAIAAICYQKVIEAGVADLQKVQLTYGMCRPIRAN
;
A
#
# COMPACT_ATOMS: atom_id res chain seq x y z
N LEU A 1 13.84 -15.72 -7.92
CA LEU A 1 12.58 -15.13 -7.41
C LEU A 1 11.50 -15.07 -8.49
N THR A 2 11.44 -16.05 -9.41
CA THR A 2 10.37 -16.15 -10.41
C THR A 2 9.00 -16.22 -9.74
N GLY A 3 8.01 -15.53 -10.29
CA GLY A 3 6.65 -15.47 -9.74
C GLY A 3 6.49 -14.69 -8.45
N ALA A 4 7.57 -14.17 -7.87
CA ALA A 4 7.50 -13.45 -6.60
C ALA A 4 6.74 -12.13 -6.74
N PHE A 5 5.97 -11.80 -5.70
CA PHE A 5 5.51 -10.44 -5.42
C PHE A 5 6.25 -9.93 -4.19
N VAL A 6 6.88 -8.76 -4.31
CA VAL A 6 7.61 -8.11 -3.23
C VAL A 6 6.99 -6.75 -2.97
N SER A 7 6.58 -6.53 -1.71
CA SER A 7 6.07 -5.25 -1.26
C SER A 7 7.15 -4.57 -0.44
N ALA A 8 7.78 -3.55 -1.02
CA ALA A 8 8.65 -2.64 -0.28
C ALA A 8 7.76 -1.69 0.53
N LYS A 9 7.97 -1.66 1.85
CA LYS A 9 7.13 -0.87 2.77
C LYS A 9 8.03 0.07 3.54
N GLY A 10 7.96 1.36 3.23
CA GLY A 10 8.78 2.31 3.94
C GLY A 10 9.03 3.58 3.17
N SER A 11 9.97 4.36 3.67
CA SER A 11 10.37 5.64 3.06
C SER A 11 11.72 5.57 2.37
N TYR A 12 12.41 4.43 2.47
CA TYR A 12 13.77 4.23 2.02
C TYR A 12 13.88 2.99 1.16
N GLN A 13 14.97 2.92 0.40
CA GLN A 13 15.30 1.79 -0.45
C GLN A 13 15.72 0.58 0.41
N GLU A 14 15.06 -0.54 0.19
CA GLU A 14 15.24 -1.81 0.90
C GLU A 14 15.64 -2.95 -0.03
N LEU A 15 15.37 -2.82 -1.34
CA LEU A 15 15.56 -3.88 -2.31
C LEU A 15 16.87 -3.74 -3.07
N GLU A 16 17.39 -4.90 -3.45
CA GLU A 16 18.52 -5.00 -4.37
C GLU A 16 18.09 -4.61 -5.79
N GLU A 17 19.02 -3.98 -6.49
CA GLU A 17 18.78 -3.34 -7.77
C GLU A 17 18.29 -4.30 -8.86
N THR A 18 18.92 -5.46 -9.02
CA THR A 18 18.53 -6.43 -10.04
C THR A 18 17.11 -6.94 -9.84
N LEU A 19 16.61 -7.01 -8.59
CA LEU A 19 15.22 -7.34 -8.33
C LEU A 19 14.27 -6.26 -8.88
N VAL A 20 14.57 -4.98 -8.65
CA VAL A 20 13.74 -3.86 -9.14
C VAL A 20 13.72 -3.85 -10.66
N PHE A 21 14.88 -3.84 -11.31
CA PHE A 21 14.97 -3.69 -12.77
C PHE A 21 14.54 -4.93 -13.57
N GLN A 22 14.29 -6.07 -12.91
CA GLN A 22 13.74 -7.28 -13.53
C GLN A 22 12.29 -7.56 -13.13
N SER A 23 11.58 -6.56 -12.59
CA SER A 23 10.20 -6.70 -12.13
C SER A 23 9.27 -5.69 -12.80
N LYS A 24 7.99 -6.04 -12.90
CA LYS A 24 6.92 -5.05 -13.09
C LYS A 24 6.81 -4.20 -11.82
N LEU A 25 6.81 -2.89 -12.01
CA LEU A 25 6.84 -1.93 -10.90
C LEU A 25 5.47 -1.29 -10.72
N TYR A 26 4.96 -1.35 -9.49
CA TYR A 26 3.74 -0.68 -9.08
C TYR A 26 4.00 0.24 -7.89
N VAL A 27 3.12 1.20 -7.71
CA VAL A 27 3.16 2.15 -6.59
C VAL A 27 1.76 2.30 -6.00
N ASP A 28 1.67 2.84 -4.79
CA ASP A 28 0.41 3.31 -4.25
C ASP A 28 0.02 4.68 -4.80
N HIS A 29 0.98 5.60 -4.91
CA HIS A 29 0.83 6.91 -5.54
C HIS A 29 2.13 7.33 -6.21
N LEU A 30 2.09 7.61 -7.52
CA LEU A 30 3.28 7.88 -8.32
C LEU A 30 4.01 9.14 -7.86
N ASP A 31 3.31 10.26 -7.75
CA ASP A 31 3.99 11.51 -7.37
C ASP A 31 4.60 11.47 -5.96
N GLN A 32 4.04 10.71 -5.01
CA GLN A 32 4.71 10.51 -3.72
C GLN A 32 6.00 9.68 -3.85
N ASN A 33 6.01 8.68 -4.73
CA ASN A 33 7.19 7.86 -5.01
C ASN A 33 8.32 8.61 -5.74
N LEU A 34 8.01 9.75 -6.37
CA LEU A 34 9.02 10.68 -6.88
C LEU A 34 9.71 11.50 -5.78
N HIS A 35 9.17 11.48 -4.55
CA HIS A 35 9.66 12.27 -3.42
C HIS A 35 10.19 11.42 -2.25
N ARG A 36 9.75 10.16 -2.09
CA ARG A 36 10.26 9.19 -1.10
C ARG A 36 10.00 7.75 -1.53
N GLY A 37 10.45 6.79 -0.74
CA GLY A 37 10.13 5.37 -0.95
C GLY A 37 11.21 4.61 -1.72
N GLU A 38 10.88 3.38 -2.12
CA GLU A 38 11.82 2.41 -2.69
C GLU A 38 12.52 2.94 -3.96
N PHE A 39 11.79 3.69 -4.78
CA PHE A 39 12.24 4.08 -6.11
C PHE A 39 12.86 5.48 -6.20
N LEU A 40 12.87 6.27 -5.12
CA LEU A 40 13.27 7.68 -5.15
C LEU A 40 14.64 7.89 -5.81
N LYS A 41 15.66 7.15 -5.36
CA LYS A 41 17.03 7.31 -5.86
C LYS A 41 17.12 6.99 -7.35
N TYR A 42 16.39 5.97 -7.80
CA TYR A 42 16.35 5.61 -9.22
C TYR A 42 15.66 6.68 -10.06
N PHE A 43 14.63 7.37 -9.56
CA PHE A 43 14.07 8.53 -10.26
C PHE A 43 15.05 9.71 -10.30
N GLN A 44 15.70 10.01 -9.18
CA GLN A 44 16.68 11.11 -9.08
C GLN A 44 17.87 10.92 -10.03
N ASP A 45 18.34 9.67 -10.17
CA ASP A 45 19.47 9.33 -11.02
C ASP A 45 19.07 9.11 -12.50
N GLY A 46 17.79 9.29 -12.85
CA GLY A 46 17.26 9.00 -14.20
C GLY A 46 17.21 7.49 -14.55
N ARG A 47 17.44 6.65 -13.54
CA ARG A 47 17.34 5.17 -13.52
C ARG A 47 15.99 4.65 -13.99
N LEU A 48 14.96 5.27 -13.43
CA LEU A 48 13.54 5.04 -13.71
C LEU A 48 12.92 6.34 -14.19
N THR A 49 11.95 6.21 -15.08
CA THR A 49 11.05 7.29 -15.50
C THR A 49 9.61 6.96 -15.07
N LYS A 50 8.68 7.91 -15.18
CA LYS A 50 7.27 7.66 -14.84
C LYS A 50 6.71 6.47 -15.62
N GLU A 51 7.15 6.30 -16.87
CA GLU A 51 6.77 5.21 -17.77
C GLU A 51 7.37 3.86 -17.38
N SER A 52 8.37 3.83 -16.49
CA SER A 52 8.90 2.58 -15.93
C SER A 52 7.94 1.97 -14.89
N ILE A 53 6.97 2.74 -14.40
CA ILE A 53 5.94 2.28 -13.47
C ILE A 53 4.73 1.83 -14.28
N VAL A 54 4.29 0.58 -14.07
CA VAL A 54 3.16 -0.01 -14.80
C VAL A 54 1.85 0.70 -14.45
N GLY A 55 1.68 1.04 -13.17
CA GLY A 55 0.56 1.84 -12.70
C GLY A 55 0.45 1.90 -11.18
N GLU A 56 -0.59 2.57 -10.71
CA GLU A 56 -0.93 2.60 -9.29
C GLU A 56 -1.79 1.38 -8.91
N ILE A 57 -1.70 0.94 -7.66
CA ILE A 57 -2.50 -0.20 -7.17
C ILE A 57 -4.01 0.07 -7.29
N GLY A 58 -4.44 1.32 -7.14
CA GLY A 58 -5.84 1.71 -7.36
C GLY A 58 -6.29 1.49 -8.81
N ASP A 59 -5.39 1.66 -9.78
CA ASP A 59 -5.69 1.42 -11.19
C ASP A 59 -5.73 -0.07 -11.52
N VAL A 60 -4.92 -0.90 -10.83
CA VAL A 60 -5.03 -2.36 -10.91
C VAL A 60 -6.36 -2.84 -10.34
N ILE A 61 -6.75 -2.36 -9.15
CA ILE A 61 -8.02 -2.72 -8.50
C ILE A 61 -9.22 -2.30 -9.36
N SER A 62 -9.15 -1.14 -10.01
CA SER A 62 -10.22 -0.64 -10.87
C SER A 62 -10.20 -1.21 -12.30
N GLY A 63 -9.25 -2.09 -12.63
CA GLY A 63 -9.14 -2.73 -13.94
C GLY A 63 -8.65 -1.82 -15.06
N LYS A 64 -8.13 -0.63 -14.74
CA LYS A 64 -7.53 0.27 -15.74
C LYS A 64 -6.14 -0.17 -16.17
N VAL A 65 -5.42 -0.84 -15.27
CA VAL A 65 -4.08 -1.37 -15.48
C VAL A 65 -4.10 -2.86 -15.16
N ALA A 66 -3.47 -3.69 -16.00
CA ALA A 66 -3.36 -5.12 -15.74
C ALA A 66 -2.47 -5.36 -14.51
N GLY A 67 -2.79 -6.38 -13.71
CA GLY A 67 -1.95 -6.80 -12.59
C GLY A 67 -0.87 -7.81 -13.03
N ARG A 68 -0.90 -9.00 -12.43
CA ARG A 68 -0.12 -10.15 -12.90
C ARG A 68 -0.77 -10.73 -14.16
N GLU A 69 0.04 -10.99 -15.18
CA GLU A 69 -0.38 -11.59 -16.45
C GLU A 69 0.24 -12.97 -16.68
N SER A 70 1.29 -13.32 -15.91
CA SER A 70 1.92 -14.64 -15.93
C SER A 70 2.48 -15.04 -14.56
N GLU A 71 2.47 -16.35 -14.28
CA GLU A 71 3.06 -16.96 -13.08
C GLU A 71 4.57 -16.73 -12.96
N GLU A 72 5.25 -16.44 -14.07
CA GLU A 72 6.71 -16.24 -14.08
C GLU A 72 7.11 -14.81 -13.69
N GLU A 73 6.19 -13.85 -13.80
CA GLU A 73 6.47 -12.43 -13.61
C GLU A 73 6.93 -12.12 -12.20
N ARG A 74 7.90 -11.21 -12.09
CA ARG A 74 8.26 -10.62 -10.81
C ARG A 74 7.57 -9.28 -10.69
N ILE A 75 7.05 -9.00 -9.52
CA ILE A 75 6.31 -7.77 -9.26
C ILE A 75 6.90 -7.14 -8.00
N VAL A 76 7.25 -5.86 -8.09
CA VAL A 76 7.64 -5.03 -6.95
C VAL A 76 6.62 -3.91 -6.80
N ALA A 77 6.10 -3.74 -5.60
CA ALA A 77 5.27 -2.60 -5.25
C ALA A 77 5.95 -1.76 -4.17
N SER A 78 6.15 -0.46 -4.44
CA SER A 78 6.60 0.51 -3.45
C SER A 78 5.38 1.14 -2.77
N LEU A 79 5.20 0.83 -1.48
CA LEU A 79 4.06 1.26 -0.68
C LEU A 79 4.51 2.22 0.42
N ILE A 80 4.16 3.49 0.24
CA ILE A 80 4.49 4.61 1.12
C ILE A 80 3.41 4.78 2.19
N GLY A 81 2.14 4.63 1.80
CA GLY A 81 0.96 4.90 2.59
C GLY A 81 0.25 6.19 2.15
N MET A 82 -1.07 6.09 1.93
CA MET A 82 -1.93 7.22 1.64
C MET A 82 -2.90 7.47 2.79
N GLY A 83 -2.96 8.71 3.29
CA GLY A 83 -3.83 9.07 4.41
C GLY A 83 -5.33 8.85 4.14
N CYS A 84 -5.76 8.80 2.88
CA CYS A 84 -7.14 8.46 2.53
C CYS A 84 -7.53 7.05 2.98
N LEU A 85 -6.58 6.11 3.02
CA LEU A 85 -6.81 4.75 3.50
C LEU A 85 -7.07 4.75 5.01
N ASP A 86 -6.31 5.55 5.76
CA ASP A 86 -6.50 5.71 7.21
C ASP A 86 -7.87 6.30 7.52
N VAL A 87 -8.27 7.35 6.79
CA VAL A 87 -9.59 7.98 6.94
C VAL A 87 -10.72 7.01 6.59
N ALA A 88 -10.57 6.23 5.51
CA ALA A 88 -11.57 5.24 5.12
C ALA A 88 -11.74 4.15 6.19
N ILE A 89 -10.64 3.62 6.73
CA ILE A 89 -10.68 2.64 7.83
C ILE A 89 -11.27 3.27 9.10
N ALA A 90 -10.89 4.50 9.44
CA ALA A 90 -11.43 5.22 10.59
C ALA A 90 -12.96 5.39 10.48
N ALA A 91 -13.48 5.72 9.30
CA ALA A 91 -14.91 5.84 9.06
C ALA A 91 -15.64 4.49 9.24
N ILE A 92 -15.07 3.40 8.72
CA ILE A 92 -15.63 2.04 8.92
C ILE A 92 -15.60 1.65 10.39
N CYS A 93 -14.49 1.91 11.09
CA CYS A 93 -14.38 1.66 12.52
C CYS A 93 -15.41 2.46 13.31
N TYR A 94 -15.55 3.76 13.02
CA TYR A 94 -16.53 4.63 13.66
C TYR A 94 -17.95 4.11 13.47
N GLN A 95 -18.33 3.76 12.24
CA GLN A 95 -19.67 3.22 11.95
C GLN A 95 -19.98 1.97 12.77
N LYS A 96 -19.03 1.04 12.87
CA LYS A 96 -19.18 -0.18 13.69
C LYS A 96 -19.36 0.11 15.17
N VAL A 97 -18.71 1.15 15.69
CA VAL A 97 -18.85 1.56 17.10
C VAL A 97 -20.26 2.08 17.37
N ILE A 98 -20.77 2.91 16.47
CA ILE A 98 -22.13 3.46 16.56
C ILE A 98 -23.17 2.33 16.48
N GLU A 99 -23.02 1.38 15.54
CA GLU A 99 -23.90 0.22 15.40
C GLU A 99 -23.87 -0.72 16.63
N ALA A 100 -22.73 -0.80 17.32
CA ALA A 100 -22.59 -1.57 18.55
C ALA A 100 -23.19 -0.87 19.79
N GLY A 101 -23.75 0.34 19.65
CA GLY A 101 -24.37 1.08 20.74
C GLY A 101 -23.37 1.59 21.79
N VAL A 102 -22.10 1.76 21.42
CA VAL A 102 -21.07 2.25 22.35
C VAL A 102 -21.16 3.77 22.45
N ALA A 103 -21.59 4.28 23.61
CA ALA A 103 -21.76 5.71 23.86
C ALA A 103 -20.45 6.47 24.12
N ASP A 104 -19.42 5.78 24.61
CA ASP A 104 -18.13 6.37 24.98
C ASP A 104 -17.01 5.88 24.08
N LEU A 105 -16.63 6.71 23.11
CA LEU A 105 -15.60 6.40 22.12
C LEU A 105 -14.20 6.25 22.75
N GLN A 106 -13.97 6.80 23.95
CA GLN A 106 -12.69 6.67 24.65
C GLN A 106 -12.47 5.26 25.20
N LYS A 107 -13.54 4.44 25.29
CA LYS A 107 -13.51 3.05 25.77
C LYS A 107 -13.55 2.03 24.64
N VAL A 108 -13.24 2.44 23.42
CA VAL A 108 -13.24 1.56 22.26
C VAL A 108 -11.87 0.93 22.09
N GLN A 109 -11.83 -0.41 22.05
CA GLN A 109 -10.62 -1.14 21.69
C GLN A 109 -10.82 -1.79 20.32
N LEU A 110 -9.93 -1.44 19.39
CA LEU A 110 -9.84 -2.07 18.09
C LEU A 110 -9.03 -3.36 18.22
N THR A 111 -9.65 -4.49 17.90
CA THR A 111 -8.97 -5.79 17.78
C THR A 111 -9.10 -6.30 16.35
N TYR A 112 -8.11 -7.07 15.90
CA TYR A 112 -8.12 -7.65 14.55
C TYR A 112 -9.42 -8.46 14.36
N GLY A 113 -10.33 -7.97 13.49
CA GLY A 113 -11.60 -8.61 13.18
C GLY A 113 -12.85 -8.05 13.87
N MET A 114 -12.76 -7.28 14.96
CA MET A 114 -13.94 -6.66 15.62
C MET A 114 -13.59 -5.42 16.44
N CYS A 115 -14.51 -4.44 16.42
CA CYS A 115 -14.58 -3.39 17.43
C CYS A 115 -15.35 -3.95 18.64
N ARG A 116 -14.73 -4.02 19.82
CA ARG A 116 -15.40 -4.50 21.04
C ARG A 116 -15.37 -3.40 22.11
N PRO A 117 -16.47 -3.20 22.86
CA PRO A 117 -16.44 -2.35 24.04
C PRO A 117 -15.44 -2.92 25.05
N ILE A 118 -14.60 -2.05 25.65
CA ILE A 118 -13.73 -2.44 26.75
C ILE A 118 -14.62 -2.89 27.91
N ARG A 119 -14.45 -4.14 28.37
CA ARG A 119 -15.11 -4.63 29.59
C ARG A 119 -14.53 -3.85 30.77
N ALA A 120 -15.38 -3.12 31.48
CA ALA A 120 -15.03 -2.64 32.82
C ALA A 120 -14.91 -3.85 33.75
N ASN A 121 -13.79 -3.95 34.46
CA ASN A 121 -13.60 -4.92 35.55
C ASN A 121 -14.56 -4.63 36.70
#